data_AF-A0A7G2E4N3-F1
#
_entry.id   AF-A0A7G2E4N3-F1
#
_cell.length_a   1.000
_cell.length_b   1.000
_cell.length_c   1.000
_cell.angle_alpha   90.00
_cell.angle_beta   90.00
_cell.angle_gamma   90.00
#
_symmetry.space_group_name_H-M   'P 1'
#
loop_
_entity.id
_entity.type
_entity.pdbx_description
1 polymer ?
#
loop_
_entity_poly.entity_id
_entity_poly.type
_entity_poly.pdbx_seq_one_letter_code
_entity_poly.pdbx_strand_id
1 'polypeptide(L)'
;MDNEKGTSSSDLTTRQRKPLGWKAMPYIIGNETLERLATFGLMANFMVYMVREYHMDQVQAVTLINTWSALTNFAPIIGAFISDSYTGKFNTIVFGSIAELLVIFFYL
;
A
#
# COMPACT_ATOMS: atom_id res chain seq x y z
N MET A 1 17.24 15.38 49.18
CA MET A 1 18.52 15.46 48.46
C MET A 1 18.44 14.39 47.36
N ASP A 2 18.35 14.88 46.10
CA ASP A 2 18.66 14.25 44.79
C ASP A 2 18.07 12.85 44.48
N ASN A 3 17.12 12.62 43.57
CA ASN A 3 16.81 13.07 42.19
C ASN A 3 17.74 12.55 41.06
N GLU A 4 17.07 12.15 39.98
CA GLU A 4 17.51 11.90 38.59
C GLU A 4 17.86 10.44 38.22
N LYS A 5 16.93 9.69 37.61
CA LYS A 5 16.51 9.67 36.18
C LYS A 5 17.57 9.14 35.22
N GLY A 6 17.24 8.01 34.61
CA GLY A 6 17.65 7.66 33.25
C GLY A 6 17.50 6.16 33.01
N THR A 7 16.91 5.63 31.95
CA THR A 7 16.20 6.18 30.79
C THR A 7 15.51 4.97 30.15
N SER A 8 14.30 5.17 29.65
CA SER A 8 13.53 4.21 28.86
C SER A 8 14.34 3.54 27.75
N SER A 9 14.24 2.23 27.62
CA SER A 9 14.20 1.62 26.30
C SER A 9 13.52 0.25 26.31
N SER A 10 12.61 0.13 25.36
CA SER A 10 11.88 -1.07 24.94
C SER A 10 10.76 -1.56 25.85
N ASP A 11 9.71 -0.72 25.91
CA ASP A 11 8.32 -1.18 25.78
C ASP A 11 8.17 -2.08 24.53
N LEU A 12 8.72 -3.29 24.54
CA LEU A 12 8.13 -4.40 23.81
C LEU A 12 6.98 -4.92 24.67
N THR A 13 5.97 -4.07 24.83
CA THR A 13 4.65 -4.49 25.29
C THR A 13 4.13 -5.47 24.25
N THR A 14 4.53 -6.73 24.44
CA THR A 14 3.90 -7.89 23.84
C THR A 14 2.51 -7.92 24.44
N ARG A 15 1.62 -7.07 23.92
CA ARG A 15 0.19 -7.07 24.21
C ARG A 15 -0.25 -8.49 23.89
N GLN A 16 -0.44 -9.28 24.93
CA GLN A 16 -1.10 -10.58 24.89
C GLN A 16 -2.50 -10.34 24.32
N ARG A 17 -2.61 -10.36 22.98
CA ARG A 17 -3.90 -10.27 22.30
C ARG A 17 -4.61 -11.58 22.61
N LYS A 18 -5.67 -11.52 23.41
CA LYS A 18 -6.61 -12.64 23.53
C LYS A 18 -6.92 -13.14 22.12
N PRO A 19 -6.72 -14.44 21.81
CA PRO A 19 -7.01 -14.95 20.49
C PRO A 19 -8.53 -14.92 20.30
N LEU A 20 -9.04 -13.80 19.79
CA LEU A 20 -10.33 -13.72 19.09
C LEU A 20 -10.30 -14.50 17.76
N GLY A 21 -9.28 -15.35 17.57
CA GLY A 21 -8.92 -16.05 16.34
C GLY A 21 -10.10 -16.78 15.73
N TRP A 22 -10.92 -17.46 16.53
CA TRP A 22 -12.08 -18.20 16.02
C TRP A 22 -13.15 -17.32 15.37
N LYS A 23 -13.34 -16.08 15.84
CA LYS A 23 -14.30 -15.13 15.25
C LYS A 23 -13.67 -14.32 14.12
N ALA A 24 -12.37 -14.06 14.15
CA ALA A 24 -11.64 -13.34 13.11
C ALA A 24 -11.29 -14.21 11.88
N MET A 25 -11.12 -15.52 12.09
CA MET A 25 -10.75 -16.49 11.06
C MET A 25 -11.67 -16.49 9.82
N PRO A 26 -13.01 -16.50 9.93
CA PRO A 26 -13.87 -16.42 8.75
C PRO A 26 -13.74 -15.09 8.00
N TYR A 27 -13.49 -13.97 8.69
CA TYR A 27 -13.29 -12.68 8.01
C TYR A 27 -11.97 -12.64 7.24
N ILE A 28 -10.90 -13.20 7.80
CA ILE A 28 -9.60 -13.29 7.14
C ILE A 28 -9.68 -14.19 5.92
N ILE A 29 -10.30 -15.37 6.05
CA ILE A 29 -10.49 -16.30 4.95
C ILE A 29 -11.42 -15.69 3.88
N GLY A 30 -12.49 -15.01 4.29
CA GLY A 30 -13.38 -14.29 3.37
C GLY A 30 -12.64 -13.21 2.59
N ASN A 31 -11.79 -12.42 3.26
CA ASN A 31 -10.99 -11.39 2.59
C ASN A 31 -9.98 -12.00 1.61
N GLU A 32 -9.23 -13.00 2.05
CA GLU A 32 -8.25 -13.71 1.20
C GLU A 32 -8.92 -14.33 -0.03
N THR A 33 -10.05 -15.01 0.16
CA THR A 33 -10.78 -15.63 -0.96
C THR A 33 -11.33 -14.60 -1.92
N LEU A 34 -11.90 -13.48 -1.43
CA LEU A 34 -12.37 -12.38 -2.28
C LEU A 34 -11.23 -11.71 -3.04
N GLU A 35 -10.09 -11.48 -2.41
CA GLU A 35 -8.91 -10.90 -3.07
C GLU A 35 -8.42 -11.82 -4.21
N ARG A 36 -8.32 -13.12 -3.95
CA ARG A 36 -7.97 -14.11 -4.97
C ARG A 36 -9.00 -14.14 -6.10
N LEU A 37 -10.29 -14.18 -5.75
CA LEU A 37 -11.37 -14.23 -6.74
C LEU A 37 -11.40 -12.98 -7.63
N ALA A 38 -11.22 -11.80 -7.03
CA ALA A 38 -11.13 -10.54 -7.75
C ALA A 38 -9.91 -10.51 -8.68
N THR A 39 -8.76 -11.00 -8.20
CA THR A 39 -7.53 -11.08 -9.00
C THR A 39 -7.71 -12.01 -10.20
N PHE A 40 -8.22 -13.22 -9.99
CA PHE A 40 -8.47 -14.17 -11.10
C PHE A 40 -9.54 -13.66 -12.06
N GLY A 41 -10.63 -13.07 -11.56
CA GLY A 41 -11.68 -12.48 -12.38
C GLY A 41 -11.19 -11.31 -13.22
N LEU A 42 -10.40 -10.42 -12.64
CA LEU A 42 -9.77 -9.30 -13.35
C LEU A 42 -8.82 -9.83 -14.43
N MET A 43 -7.92 -10.77 -14.10
CA MET A 43 -6.97 -11.35 -15.06
C MET A 43 -7.68 -12.02 -16.22
N ALA A 44 -8.73 -12.80 -15.96
CA ALA A 44 -9.49 -13.49 -17.00
C ALA A 44 -10.19 -12.50 -17.95
N ASN A 45 -10.86 -11.48 -17.41
CA ASN A 45 -11.50 -10.44 -18.23
C ASN A 45 -10.48 -9.65 -19.05
N PHE A 46 -9.35 -9.32 -18.45
CA PHE A 46 -8.26 -8.59 -19.10
C PHE A 46 -7.65 -9.40 -20.26
N MET A 47 -7.38 -10.69 -20.05
CA MET A 47 -6.89 -11.59 -21.08
C MET A 47 -7.87 -11.71 -22.25
N VAL A 48 -9.16 -11.89 -21.96
CA VAL A 48 -10.20 -11.98 -23.00
C VAL A 48 -10.31 -10.67 -23.78
N TYR A 49 -10.24 -9.52 -23.10
CA TYR A 49 -10.28 -8.21 -23.75
C TYR A 49 -9.09 -8.01 -24.70
N MET A 50 -7.88 -8.39 -24.29
CA MET A 50 -6.68 -8.29 -25.14
C MET A 50 -6.76 -9.14 -26.41
N VAL A 51 -7.26 -10.37 -26.28
CA VAL A 51 -7.35 -11.28 -27.42
C VAL A 51 -8.50 -10.89 -28.36
N ARG A 52 -9.65 -10.46 -27.82
CA ARG A 52 -10.87 -10.21 -28.62
C ARG A 52 -10.98 -8.81 -29.20
N GLU A 53 -10.73 -7.78 -28.39
CA GLU A 53 -10.89 -6.39 -28.83
C GLU A 53 -9.60 -5.84 -29.41
N TYR A 54 -8.48 -6.14 -28.75
CA TYR A 54 -7.17 -5.67 -29.16
C TYR A 54 -6.53 -6.51 -30.28
N HIS A 55 -7.17 -7.62 -30.68
CA HIS A 55 -6.70 -8.57 -31.71
C HIS A 55 -5.23 -8.99 -31.52
N MET A 56 -4.75 -8.99 -30.27
CA MET A 56 -3.36 -9.32 -29.95
C MET A 56 -3.16 -10.82 -30.02
N ASP A 57 -2.02 -11.23 -30.57
CA ASP A 57 -1.62 -12.63 -30.56
C ASP A 57 -1.52 -13.14 -29.11
N GLN A 58 -1.85 -14.41 -28.89
CA GLN A 58 -1.87 -15.00 -27.55
C GLN A 58 -0.53 -14.83 -26.83
N VAL A 59 0.59 -14.85 -27.58
CA VAL A 59 1.94 -14.62 -27.04
C VAL A 59 2.11 -13.18 -26.53
N GLN A 60 1.55 -12.19 -27.22
CA GLN A 60 1.60 -10.79 -26.80
C GLN A 60 0.72 -10.54 -25.56
N ALA A 61 -0.48 -11.12 -25.52
CA ALA A 61 -1.37 -11.01 -24.36
C ALA A 61 -0.71 -11.58 -23.08
N VAL A 62 -0.07 -12.75 -23.18
CA VAL A 62 0.66 -13.37 -22.05
C VAL A 62 1.85 -12.50 -21.60
N THR A 63 2.57 -11.89 -22.55
CA THR A 63 3.68 -10.99 -22.23
C THR A 63 3.21 -9.78 -21.41
N LEU A 64 2.03 -9.24 -21.74
CA LEU A 64 1.45 -8.11 -21.03
C LEU A 64 0.91 -8.51 -19.65
N ILE A 65 0.31 -9.70 -19.51
CA ILE A 65 -0.08 -10.26 -18.20
C ILE A 65 1.16 -10.48 -17.32
N ASN A 66 2.26 -11.00 -17.86
CA ASN A 66 3.51 -11.17 -17.12
C ASN A 66 4.10 -9.81 -16.68
N THR A 67 4.00 -8.79 -17.54
CA THR A 67 4.42 -7.42 -17.20
C THR A 67 3.54 -6.83 -16.10
N TRP A 68 2.22 -7.06 -16.16
CA TRP A 68 1.29 -6.69 -15.10
C TRP A 68 1.63 -7.38 -13.77
N SER A 69 1.92 -8.68 -13.80
CA SER A 69 2.35 -9.44 -12.62
C SER A 69 3.65 -8.85 -12.04
N ALA A 70 4.63 -8.51 -12.88
CA ALA A 70 5.84 -7.84 -12.44
C ALA A 70 5.52 -6.50 -11.74
N LEU A 71 4.67 -5.65 -12.34
CA LEU A 71 4.23 -4.38 -11.73
C LEU A 71 3.56 -4.58 -10.37
N THR A 72 2.66 -5.56 -10.23
CA THR A 72 2.02 -5.85 -8.95
C THR A 72 3.00 -6.33 -7.88
N ASN A 73 4.10 -7.01 -8.26
CA ASN A 73 5.18 -7.38 -7.36
C ASN A 73 6.09 -6.19 -7.01
N PHE A 74 6.26 -5.22 -7.91
CA PHE A 74 6.99 -3.98 -7.62
C PHE A 74 6.17 -2.95 -6.84
N ALA A 75 4.83 -2.99 -6.92
CA ALA A 75 3.94 -2.06 -6.25
C ALA A 75 4.16 -1.95 -4.73
N PRO A 76 4.40 -3.03 -3.96
CA PRO A 76 4.76 -2.95 -2.55
C PRO A 76 6.09 -2.23 -2.30
N ILE A 77 7.08 -2.40 -3.18
CA ILE A 77 8.39 -1.75 -3.07
C ILE A 77 8.24 -0.25 -3.30
N ILE A 78 7.50 0.13 -4.34
CA ILE A 78 7.19 1.53 -4.65
C ILE A 78 6.34 2.14 -3.53
N GLY A 79 5.34 1.41 -3.02
CA GLY A 79 4.50 1.83 -1.91
C GLY A 79 5.27 2.01 -0.59
N ALA A 80 6.22 1.12 -0.31
CA ALA A 80 7.14 1.25 0.83
C ALA A 80 8.04 2.48 0.66
N PHE A 81 8.59 2.70 -0.53
CA PHE A 81 9.42 3.88 -0.81
C PHE A 81 8.63 5.20 -0.66
N ILE A 82 7.38 5.24 -1.12
CA ILE A 82 6.47 6.38 -0.92
C ILE A 82 6.17 6.57 0.57
N SER A 83 5.87 5.49 1.30
CA SER A 83 5.60 5.51 2.74
C SER A 83 6.81 5.98 3.57
N ASP A 84 8.02 5.54 3.19
CA ASP A 84 9.28 5.94 3.82
C ASP A 84 9.62 7.40 3.50
N SER A 85 9.36 7.86 2.28
CA SER A 85 9.48 9.26 1.89
C SER A 85 8.48 10.16 2.65
N TYR A 86 7.30 9.63 2.98
CA TYR A 86 6.28 10.30 3.78
C TYR A 86 6.69 10.48 5.25
N THR A 87 7.58 9.63 5.77
CA THR A 87 7.92 9.59 7.20
C THR A 87 9.09 10.52 7.59
N GLY A 88 9.73 11.22 6.64
CA GLY A 88 10.95 11.99 6.92
C GLY A 88 10.87 13.52 6.84
N LYS A 89 10.52 14.08 5.68
CA LYS A 89 10.72 15.53 5.38
C LYS A 89 9.71 16.14 4.38
N PHE A 90 8.99 15.33 3.62
CA PHE A 90 8.11 15.80 2.53
C PHE A 90 6.91 16.61 3.04
N ASN A 91 6.34 16.20 4.19
CA ASN A 91 5.20 16.91 4.79
C ASN A 91 5.56 18.34 5.21
N THR A 92 6.75 18.58 5.76
CA THR A 92 7.16 19.90 6.24
C THR A 92 7.42 20.88 5.09
N ILE A 93 8.01 20.42 3.99
CA ILE A 93 8.27 21.24 2.80
C ILE A 93 6.97 21.53 2.03
N VAL A 94 6.06 20.55 1.93
CA VAL A 94 4.74 20.74 1.30
C VAL A 94 3.88 21.69 2.14
N PHE A 95 3.82 21.53 3.47
CA PHE A 95 3.12 22.50 4.33
C PHE A 95 3.75 23.88 4.27
N GLY A 96 5.08 23.97 4.28
CA GLY A 96 5.78 25.24 4.13
C GLY A 96 5.45 25.93 2.81
N SER A 97 5.46 25.20 1.70
CA SER A 97 5.15 25.74 0.37
C SER A 97 3.68 26.17 0.23
N ILE A 98 2.74 25.39 0.77
CA ILE A 98 1.31 25.74 0.75
C ILE A 98 1.03 26.96 1.64
N ALA A 99 1.69 27.06 2.80
CA ALA A 99 1.54 28.19 3.71
C ALA A 99 2.07 29.50 3.10
N GLU A 100 3.27 29.50 2.52
CA GLU A 100 3.84 30.65 1.80
C GLU A 100 2.92 31.12 0.67
N LEU A 101 2.40 30.20 -0.13
CA LEU A 101 1.53 30.51 -1.27
C LEU A 101 0.20 31.13 -0.83
N LEU A 102 -0.43 30.59 0.23
CA LEU A 102 -1.67 31.15 0.77
C LEU A 102 -1.47 32.53 1.41
N VAL A 103 -0.36 32.73 2.11
CA VAL A 103 -0.02 34.04 2.70
C VAL A 103 0.13 35.09 1.60
N ILE A 104 0.86 34.78 0.53
CA ILE A 104 1.02 35.68 -0.62
C ILE A 104 -0.31 35.96 -1.33
N PHE A 105 -1.20 34.97 -1.44
CA PHE A 105 -2.50 35.14 -2.09
C PHE A 105 -3.48 36.00 -1.28
N PHE A 106 -3.41 35.96 0.06
CA PHE A 106 -4.27 36.76 0.94
C PHE A 106 -3.75 38.19 1.17
N TYR A 107 -2.45 38.41 0.98
CA TYR A 107 -1.80 39.71 1.18
C TYR A 107 -1.77 40.60 -0.09
N LEU A 108 -2.20 40.06 -1.24
CA LEU A 108 -2.37 40.77 -2.52
C LEU A 108 -3.83 41.23 -2.70
#